data_AF-A0A8S4SAS5-F1
#
_entry.id   AF-A0A8S4SAS5-F1
#
_cell.length_a   1.000
_cell.length_b   1.000
_cell.length_c   1.000
_cell.angle_alpha   90.00
_cell.angle_beta   90.00
_cell.angle_gamma   90.00
#
_symmetry.space_group_name_H-M   'P 1'
#
loop_
_entity.id
_entity.type
_entity.pdbx_description
1 polymer ?
#
loop_
_entity_poly.entity_id
_entity_poly.type
_entity_poly.pdbx_seq_one_letter_code
_entity_poly.pdbx_strand_id
1 'polypeptide(L)' 'MSKPQLDSDGFQLVTSKKSAKNKSLVPQGDLNYAPDIKIDIKKSYRHIQTAVGEFEGSEYLDNIIKAV' A
#
# COMPACT_ATOMS: atom_id res chain seq x y z
N MET A 1 39.92 -15.28 -16.13
CA MET A 1 38.69 -15.17 -15.31
C MET A 1 39.08 -15.43 -13.87
N SER A 2 38.96 -14.45 -12.97
CA SER A 2 39.31 -14.61 -11.55
C SER A 2 38.37 -15.60 -10.88
N LYS A 3 38.90 -16.43 -9.98
CA LYS A 3 38.09 -17.38 -9.20
C LYS A 3 37.14 -16.62 -8.25
N PRO A 4 35.91 -17.11 -8.04
CA PRO A 4 34.97 -16.49 -7.10
C PRO A 4 35.51 -16.57 -5.67
N GLN A 5 35.39 -15.47 -4.91
CA GLN A 5 35.71 -15.45 -3.48
C GLN A 5 34.48 -15.94 -2.71
N LEU A 6 34.70 -16.89 -1.78
CA LEU A 6 33.68 -17.43 -0.89
C LEU A 6 33.92 -16.90 0.53
N ASP A 7 32.86 -16.67 1.29
CA ASP A 7 32.91 -16.33 2.71
C ASP A 7 33.16 -17.57 3.59
N SER A 8 33.39 -17.41 4.89
CA SER A 8 33.62 -18.50 5.87
C SER A 8 32.51 -19.56 5.84
N ASP A 9 31.30 -19.13 5.52
CA ASP A 9 30.10 -19.96 5.50
C ASP A 9 29.86 -20.59 4.10
N GLY A 10 30.80 -20.42 3.16
CA GLY A 10 30.77 -21.04 1.84
C GLY A 10 29.92 -20.32 0.78
N PHE A 11 29.35 -19.15 1.11
CA PHE A 11 28.58 -18.36 0.15
C PHE A 11 29.49 -17.50 -0.74
N GLN A 12 29.09 -17.36 -2.01
CA GLN A 12 29.83 -16.54 -2.97
C GLN A 12 29.65 -15.05 -2.68
N LEU A 13 30.75 -14.34 -2.47
CA LEU A 13 30.77 -12.89 -2.30
C LEU A 13 30.54 -12.23 -3.66
N VAL A 14 29.32 -11.73 -3.86
CA VAL A 14 28.95 -10.96 -5.05
C VAL A 14 28.95 -9.48 -4.68
N THR A 15 29.90 -8.72 -5.21
CA THR A 15 29.85 -7.26 -5.10
C THR A 15 28.72 -6.75 -5.99
N SER A 16 27.69 -6.13 -5.42
CA SER A 16 26.68 -5.45 -6.22
C SER A 16 27.37 -4.40 -7.09
N LYS A 17 27.15 -4.44 -8.41
CA LYS A 17 27.54 -3.32 -9.27
C LYS A 17 26.81 -2.12 -8.70
N LYS A 18 27.54 -1.14 -8.17
CA LYS A 18 26.97 0.14 -7.73
C LYS A 18 26.15 0.66 -8.90
N SER A 19 24.82 0.51 -8.80
CA SER A 19 23.88 1.14 -9.71
C SER A 19 24.20 2.61 -9.62
N ALA A 20 24.86 3.15 -10.65
CA ALA A 20 25.00 4.58 -10.80
C ALA A 20 23.57 5.11 -10.75
N LYS A 21 23.27 5.82 -9.65
CA LYS A 21 21.93 6.27 -9.29
C LYS A 21 21.28 6.97 -10.49
N ASN A 22 20.52 6.23 -11.28
CA ASN A 22 19.42 6.80 -12.03
C ASN A 22 18.43 7.22 -10.95
N LYS A 23 18.58 8.47 -10.47
CA LYS A 23 17.53 9.12 -9.70
C LYS A 23 16.30 9.03 -10.61
N SER A 24 15.35 8.16 -10.26
CA SER A 24 14.05 8.22 -10.90
C SER A 24 13.56 9.64 -10.70
N LEU A 25 13.35 10.37 -11.79
CA LEU A 25 12.55 11.58 -11.79
C LEU A 25 11.13 11.11 -11.48
N VAL A 26 10.86 10.85 -10.21
CA VAL A 26 9.48 10.78 -9.70
C VAL A 26 8.94 12.17 -9.94
N PRO A 27 7.94 12.37 -10.81
CA PRO A 27 7.30 13.66 -10.91
C PRO A 27 6.74 13.95 -9.53
N GLN A 28 7.35 14.90 -8.83
CA GLN A 28 6.74 15.55 -7.69
C GLN A 28 5.61 16.38 -8.28
N GLY A 29 4.47 15.75 -8.51
CA GLY A 29 3.25 16.52 -8.71
C GLY A 29 3.09 17.35 -7.45
N ASP A 30 3.09 18.67 -7.60
CA ASP A 30 2.73 19.57 -6.51
C ASP A 30 1.37 19.08 -6.00
N LEU A 31 1.37 18.41 -4.86
CA LEU A 31 0.19 18.07 -4.11
C LEU A 31 -0.31 19.37 -3.47
N ASN A 32 -0.68 20.34 -4.30
CA ASN A 32 -1.57 21.42 -3.96
C ASN A 32 -2.96 20.79 -3.76
N TYR A 33 -3.09 19.94 -2.73
CA TYR A 33 -4.36 19.60 -2.15
C TYR A 33 -4.86 20.89 -1.53
N ALA A 34 -5.54 21.71 -2.32
CA ALA A 34 -6.41 22.75 -1.80
C ALA A 34 -7.48 22.04 -0.96
N PRO A 35 -7.49 22.14 0.38
CA PRO A 35 -8.52 21.51 1.17
C PRO A 35 -9.72 22.46 1.20
N ASP A 36 -10.27 22.77 0.03
CA ASP A 36 -11.57 23.44 -0.11
C ASP A 36 -12.69 22.41 -0.27
N ILE A 37 -12.44 21.17 0.19
CA ILE A 37 -13.48 20.16 0.31
C ILE A 37 -14.29 20.55 1.55
N LYS A 38 -15.33 21.37 1.35
CA LYS A 38 -16.40 21.52 2.33
C LYS A 38 -17.03 20.15 2.52
N ILE A 39 -16.62 19.44 3.57
CA ILE A 39 -17.20 18.16 3.95
C ILE A 39 -18.65 18.42 4.34
N ASP A 40 -19.58 17.94 3.51
CA ASP A 40 -20.99 17.94 3.87
C ASP A 40 -21.23 16.85 4.92
N ILE A 41 -21.23 17.27 6.18
CA ILE A 41 -21.42 16.41 7.35
C ILE A 41 -22.70 15.57 7.22
N LYS A 42 -23.78 16.15 6.67
CA LYS A 42 -25.07 15.46 6.53
C LYS A 42 -25.00 14.36 5.48
N LYS A 43 -24.31 14.64 4.36
CA LYS A 43 -24.07 13.64 3.31
C LYS A 43 -23.18 12.51 3.82
N SER A 44 -22.09 12.84 4.51
CA SER A 44 -21.19 11.84 5.10
C SER A 44 -21.89 10.97 6.13
N TYR A 45 -22.71 11.56 7.01
CA TYR A 45 -23.50 10.82 7.99
C TYR A 45 -24.46 9.82 7.32
N ARG A 46 -25.17 10.24 6.27
CA ARG A 46 -26.04 9.34 5.49
C ARG A 46 -25.27 8.20 4.85
N HIS A 47 -24.12 8.48 4.25
CA HIS A 47 -23.28 7.42 3.66
C HIS A 47 -22.84 6.40 4.71
N ILE A 48 -22.43 6.85 5.90
CA ILE A 48 -22.04 5.94 6.99
C ILE A 48 -23.24 5.09 7.40
N GLN A 49 -24.42 5.69 7.63
CA GLN A 49 -25.61 4.93 8.00
C GLN A 49 -26.00 3.89 6.95
N THR A 50 -25.97 4.26 5.66
CA THR A 50 -26.27 3.33 4.56
C THR A 50 -25.26 2.19 4.52
N ALA A 51 -23.97 2.50 4.59
CA ALA A 51 -22.92 1.47 4.55
C ALA A 51 -23.02 0.50 5.74
N VAL A 52 -23.33 1.00 6.94
CA VAL A 52 -23.55 0.14 8.12
C VAL A 52 -24.77 -0.75 7.92
N GLY A 53 -25.90 -0.20 7.46
CA GLY A 53 -27.11 -0.99 7.22
C GLY A 53 -26.93 -2.07 6.14
N GLU A 54 -26.20 -1.75 5.05
CA GLU A 54 -25.84 -2.72 4.01
C GLU A 54 -24.93 -3.82 4.54
N PHE A 55 -24.01 -3.47 5.45
CA PHE A 55 -23.08 -4.42 6.05
C PHE A 55 -23.78 -5.35 7.05
N GLU A 56 -24.67 -4.83 7.90
CA GLU A 56 -25.48 -5.62 8.84
C GLU A 56 -26.38 -6.64 8.13
N GLY A 57 -26.91 -6.29 6.95
CA GLY A 57 -27.72 -7.19 6.12
C GLY A 57 -26.91 -8.05 5.14
N SER A 58 -25.59 -8.02 5.21
CA SER A 58 -24.73 -8.67 4.23
C SER A 58 -24.62 -10.18 4.48
N GLU A 59 -25.01 -10.99 3.49
CA GLU A 59 -24.75 -12.42 3.50
C GLU A 59 -23.25 -12.74 3.64
N TYR A 60 -22.37 -11.86 3.16
CA TYR A 60 -20.93 -12.02 3.32
C TYR A 60 -20.50 -11.95 4.79
N LEU A 61 -21.03 -10.97 5.55
CA LEU A 61 -20.79 -10.87 6.99
C LEU A 61 -21.32 -12.11 7.71
N ASP A 62 -22.55 -12.51 7.41
CA ASP A 62 -23.18 -13.70 7.99
C ASP A 62 -22.37 -14.98 7.72
N ASN A 63 -21.85 -15.13 6.50
CA ASN A 63 -21.03 -16.27 6.12
C ASN A 63 -19.67 -16.27 6.85
N ILE A 64 -19.06 -15.10 7.07
CA ILE A 64 -17.84 -14.99 7.89
C ILE A 64 -18.14 -15.37 9.34
N ILE A 65 -19.19 -14.82 9.94
CA ILE A 65 -19.54 -15.09 11.34
C ILE A 65 -19.80 -16.60 11.54
N LYS A 66 -20.49 -17.25 10.60
CA LYS A 66 -20.74 -18.70 10.66
C LYS A 66 -19.49 -19.56 10.46
N ALA A 67 -18.46 -19.03 9.80
CA ALA A 67 -17.23 -19.74 9.51
C ALA A 67 -16.19 -19.67 10.65
N VAL A 68 -16.40 -18.78 11.63
CA VAL A 68 -15.60 -18.67 12.87
C VAL A 68 -16.22 -19.52 13.96
#